data_AF-A0A355CQ85-F1
#
_entry.id   AF-A0A355CQ85-F1
#
_cell.length_a   1.000
_cell.length_b   1.000
_cell.length_c   1.000
_cell.angle_alpha   90.00
_cell.angle_beta   90.00
_cell.angle_gamma   90.00
#
_symmetry.space_group_name_H-M   'P 1'
#
loop_
_entity.id
_entity.type
_entity.pdbx_description
1 polymer ?
#
loop_
_entity_poly.entity_id
_entity_poly.type
_entity_poly.pdbx_seq_one_letter_code
_entity_poly.pdbx_strand_id
1 'polypeptide(L)'
;MDKGTLVEFRLHGDRRLAVADRPDGKKNWVLVDENSQPHSIPPKQITYEIAGETYKPSDIPKFLKEVEVYSDPSSLEVAWELLVGDGETADPESLAVLLFSDRSAAQCYAAYCLLSTDKLYFKQKGD
;
A
#
# COMPACT_ATOMS: atom_id res chain seq x y z
N MET A 1 0.11 14.68 3.53
CA MET A 1 1.36 13.91 3.58
C MET A 1 2.41 14.74 4.31
N ASP A 2 3.19 14.06 5.16
CA ASP A 2 4.23 14.65 5.98
C ASP A 2 5.59 14.08 5.56
N LYS A 3 6.68 14.73 6.00
CA LYS A 3 8.01 14.18 5.79
C LYS A 3 8.13 12.84 6.52
N GLY A 4 8.63 11.81 5.84
CA GLY A 4 8.81 10.47 6.39
C GLY A 4 7.66 9.51 6.09
N THR A 5 6.56 9.98 5.50
CA THR A 5 5.47 9.09 5.06
C THR A 5 5.97 8.17 3.95
N LEU A 6 5.77 6.86 4.11
CA LEU A 6 6.01 5.89 3.05
C LEU A 6 4.79 5.85 2.13
N VAL A 7 5.02 5.92 0.83
CA VAL A 7 3.94 5.94 -0.16
C VAL A 7 4.23 5.02 -1.33
N GLU A 8 3.16 4.48 -1.89
CA GLU A 8 3.15 3.80 -3.17
C GLU A 8 2.79 4.80 -4.27
N PHE A 9 3.53 4.75 -5.37
CA PHE A 9 3.19 5.43 -6.60
C PHE A 9 3.47 4.53 -7.80
N ARG A 10 2.88 4.89 -8.95
CA ARG A 10 3.18 4.19 -10.21
C ARG A 10 4.06 5.02 -11.13
N LEU A 11 5.16 4.40 -11.57
CA LEU A 11 6.06 4.96 -12.57
C LEU A 11 6.13 4.01 -13.76
N HIS A 12 5.73 4.47 -14.95
CA HIS A 12 5.64 3.65 -16.16
C HIS A 12 4.78 2.38 -16.03
N GLY A 13 3.79 2.39 -15.13
CA GLY A 13 2.91 1.24 -14.86
C GLY A 13 3.42 0.33 -13.74
N ASP A 14 4.71 0.42 -13.40
CA ASP A 14 5.33 -0.32 -12.31
C ASP A 14 5.06 0.36 -10.97
N ARG A 15 4.74 -0.46 -9.98
CA ARG A 15 4.55 -0.06 -8.59
C ARG A 15 5.91 0.19 -7.94
N ARG A 16 6.05 1.32 -7.25
CA ARG A 16 7.25 1.69 -6.51
C ARG A 16 6.88 2.27 -5.15
N LEU A 17 7.75 2.01 -4.18
CA LEU A 17 7.70 2.64 -2.87
C LEU A 17 8.75 3.74 -2.77
N ALA A 18 8.38 4.84 -2.11
CA ALA A 18 9.29 5.91 -1.78
C ALA A 18 8.84 6.65 -0.51
N VAL A 19 9.77 7.31 0.14
CA VAL A 19 9.51 8.11 1.34
C VAL A 19 9.36 9.58 0.96
N ALA A 20 8.33 10.24 1.48
CA ALA A 20 8.13 11.67 1.35
C ALA A 20 9.26 12.45 2.03
N ASP A 21 9.99 13.27 1.27
CA ASP A 21 11.07 14.11 1.84
C ASP A 21 10.61 15.56 2.05
N ARG A 22 10.08 16.20 1.02
CA ARG A 22 9.66 17.61 1.07
C ARG A 22 8.65 17.98 -0.02
N PRO A 23 7.86 19.05 0.16
CA PRO A 23 7.04 19.61 -0.92
C PRO A 23 7.90 20.07 -2.10
N ASP A 24 7.40 19.88 -3.32
CA ASP A 24 7.96 20.42 -4.56
C ASP A 24 6.94 21.32 -5.27
N GLY A 25 7.16 22.63 -5.19
CA GLY A 25 6.22 23.63 -5.71
C GLY A 25 4.89 23.66 -4.95
N LYS A 26 3.78 23.86 -5.68
CA LYS A 26 2.45 24.11 -5.06
C LYS A 26 1.70 22.84 -4.64
N LYS A 27 1.93 21.73 -5.32
CA LYS A 27 1.13 20.50 -5.14
C LYS A 27 1.96 19.22 -5.11
N ASN A 28 3.15 19.21 -5.69
CA ASN A 28 3.94 17.98 -5.81
C ASN A 28 4.74 17.73 -4.53
N TRP A 29 5.26 16.51 -4.42
CA TRP A 29 6.17 16.10 -3.38
C TRP A 29 7.41 15.46 -3.98
N VAL A 30 8.56 15.75 -3.38
CA VAL A 30 9.78 14.97 -3.60
C VAL A 30 9.66 13.70 -2.78
N LEU A 31 9.59 12.57 -3.48
CA LEU A 31 9.65 11.22 -2.92
C LEU A 31 11.05 10.65 -3.17
N VAL A 32 11.61 9.94 -2.20
CA VAL A 32 12.93 9.33 -2.31
C VAL A 32 12.79 7.81 -2.23
N ASP A 33 13.21 7.10 -3.29
CA ASP A 33 13.14 5.64 -3.36
C ASP A 33 14.29 4.95 -2.61
N GLU A 34 14.26 3.62 -2.58
CA GLU A 34 15.27 2.79 -1.88
C GLU A 34 16.72 3.04 -2.33
N ASN A 35 16.91 3.53 -3.57
CA ASN A 35 18.22 3.86 -4.14
C ASN A 35 18.65 5.30 -3.81
N SER A 36 17.93 5.98 -2.93
CA SER A 36 18.08 7.40 -2.63
C SER A 36 17.85 8.31 -3.85
N GLN A 37 17.11 7.85 -4.86
CA GLN A 37 16.79 8.66 -6.04
C GLN A 37 15.54 9.53 -5.74
N PRO A 38 15.63 10.86 -5.94
CA PRO A 38 14.49 11.76 -5.76
C PRO A 38 13.58 11.77 -7.00
N HIS A 39 12.28 11.74 -6.77
CA HIS A 39 11.21 11.82 -7.78
C HIS A 39 10.22 12.91 -7.40
N SER A 40 9.94 13.86 -8.31
CA SER A 40 8.88 14.85 -8.10
C SER A 40 7.54 14.27 -8.56
N ILE A 41 6.70 13.89 -7.60
CA ILE A 41 5.45 13.18 -7.86
C ILE A 41 4.25 14.07 -7.49
N PRO A 42 3.30 14.29 -8.43
CA PRO A 42 2.02 14.91 -8.10
C PRO A 42 1.16 13.97 -7.24
N PRO A 43 0.31 14.48 -6.32
CA PRO A 43 -0.49 13.65 -5.43
C PRO A 43 -1.40 12.64 -6.14
N LYS A 44 -1.81 12.95 -7.38
CA LYS A 44 -2.64 12.06 -8.20
C LYS A 44 -1.94 10.79 -8.66
N GLN A 45 -0.61 10.73 -8.59
CA GLN A 45 0.18 9.53 -8.92
C GLN A 45 0.46 8.64 -7.71
N ILE A 46 0.16 9.13 -6.50
CA ILE A 46 0.23 8.34 -5.27
C ILE A 46 -1.00 7.45 -5.25
N THR A 47 -0.78 6.14 -5.18
CA THR A 47 -1.83 5.12 -5.20
C THR A 47 -2.18 4.62 -3.81
N TYR A 48 -1.27 4.76 -2.85
CA TYR A 48 -1.50 4.37 -1.46
C TYR A 48 -0.53 5.10 -0.53
N GLU A 49 -1.03 5.57 0.62
CA GLU A 49 -0.20 6.10 1.71
C GLU A 49 -0.12 5.04 2.82
N ILE A 50 1.10 4.63 3.18
CA ILE A 50 1.32 3.67 4.25
C ILE A 50 1.37 4.45 5.56
N ALA A 51 0.25 4.43 6.29
CA ALA A 51 0.14 5.03 7.61
C ALA A 51 0.87 4.19 8.67
N GLY A 52 1.47 4.86 9.67
CA GLY A 52 2.06 4.20 10.83
C GLY A 52 3.32 4.90 11.33
N GLU A 53 4.43 4.68 10.64
CA GLU A 53 5.75 5.11 11.10
C GLU A 53 6.41 6.14 10.16
N THR A 54 7.46 6.79 10.67
CA THR A 54 8.35 7.62 9.86
C THR A 54 9.46 6.75 9.30
N TYR A 55 9.47 6.60 7.97
CA TYR A 55 10.42 5.74 7.27
C TYR A 55 11.64 6.53 6.76
N LYS A 56 12.75 5.83 6.57
CA LYS A 56 13.85 6.26 5.72
C LYS A 56 13.86 5.45 4.43
N PRO A 57 14.41 6.00 3.33
CA PRO A 57 14.53 5.24 2.08
C PRO A 57 15.26 3.89 2.25
N SER A 58 16.23 3.83 3.16
CA SER A 58 16.96 2.59 3.52
C SER A 58 16.10 1.51 4.18
N ASP A 59 14.92 1.87 4.70
CA ASP A 59 14.03 0.94 5.38
C ASP A 59 13.10 0.21 4.39
N ILE A 60 12.95 0.72 3.17
CA ILE A 60 12.06 0.17 2.13
C ILE A 60 12.36 -1.30 1.84
N PRO A 61 13.62 -1.75 1.64
CA PRO A 61 13.90 -3.16 1.35
C PRO A 61 13.54 -4.08 2.53
N LYS A 62 13.69 -3.59 3.77
CA LYS A 62 13.31 -4.34 4.97
C LYS A 62 11.79 -4.45 5.05
N PHE A 63 11.09 -3.33 4.84
CA PHE A 63 9.63 -3.29 4.84
C PHE A 63 9.04 -4.23 3.77
N LEU A 64 9.58 -4.22 2.56
CA LEU A 64 9.12 -5.13 1.49
C LEU A 64 9.30 -6.61 1.85
N LYS A 65 10.37 -6.98 2.55
CA LYS A 65 10.55 -8.35 3.06
C LYS A 65 9.52 -8.73 4.11
N GLU A 66 9.13 -7.79 4.98
CA GLU A 66 8.06 -8.03 5.95
C GLU A 66 6.71 -8.25 5.24
N VAL A 67 6.42 -7.46 4.20
CA VAL A 67 5.20 -7.55 3.38
C VAL A 67 5.13 -8.87 2.61
N GLU A 68 6.26 -9.38 2.11
CA GLU A 68 6.33 -10.63 1.34
C GLU A 68 5.77 -11.83 2.12
N VAL A 69 5.94 -11.84 3.45
CA VAL A 69 5.42 -12.89 4.35
C VAL A 69 3.89 -12.97 4.31
N TYR A 70 3.22 -11.87 3.98
CA TYR A 70 1.76 -11.73 3.98
C TYR A 70 1.14 -11.74 2.57
N SER A 71 1.94 -12.00 1.53
CA SER A 71 1.52 -11.85 0.13
C SER A 71 0.88 -13.11 -0.48
N ASP A 72 0.26 -13.98 0.32
CA ASP A 72 -0.39 -15.22 -0.15
C ASP A 72 -1.78 -14.93 -0.74
N PRO A 73 -1.98 -15.08 -2.07
CA PRO A 73 -3.26 -14.81 -2.73
C PRO A 73 -4.38 -15.77 -2.34
N SER A 74 -4.07 -16.97 -1.86
CA SER A 74 -5.09 -17.95 -1.44
C SER A 74 -5.87 -17.48 -0.21
N SER A 75 -5.27 -16.58 0.58
CA SER A 75 -5.90 -15.97 1.76
C SER A 75 -7.12 -15.12 1.40
N LEU A 76 -7.21 -14.59 0.17
CA LEU A 76 -8.34 -13.77 -0.28
C LEU A 76 -9.64 -14.54 -0.40
N GLU A 77 -9.58 -15.83 -0.77
CA GLU A 77 -10.77 -16.68 -0.89
C GLU A 77 -11.48 -16.80 0.45
N VAL A 78 -10.71 -17.12 1.49
CA VAL A 78 -11.20 -17.26 2.87
C VAL A 78 -11.77 -15.94 3.38
N ALA A 79 -11.07 -14.82 3.17
CA ALA A 79 -11.57 -13.50 3.57
C ALA A 79 -12.87 -13.12 2.86
N TRP A 80 -12.99 -13.47 1.58
CA TRP A 80 -14.20 -13.17 0.80
C TRP A 80 -15.41 -13.97 1.27
N GLU A 81 -15.25 -15.26 1.58
CA GLU A 81 -16.33 -16.09 2.13
C GLU A 81 -16.90 -15.51 3.43
N LEU A 82 -16.05 -14.88 4.24
CA LEU A 82 -16.45 -14.23 5.49
C LEU A 82 -17.19 -12.91 5.25
N LEU A 83 -16.70 -12.07 4.32
CA LEU A 83 -17.25 -10.71 4.11
C LEU A 83 -18.48 -10.68 3.18
N VAL A 84 -18.61 -11.63 2.24
CA VAL A 84 -19.72 -11.65 1.28
C VAL A 84 -21.08 -11.90 1.96
N GLY A 85 -21.09 -12.60 3.11
CA GLY A 85 -22.29 -12.85 3.90
C GLY A 85 -22.88 -11.58 4.52
N ASP A 86 -22.03 -10.63 4.88
CA ASP A 86 -22.40 -9.39 5.58
C ASP A 86 -22.56 -8.18 4.66
N GLY A 87 -22.22 -8.32 3.36
CA GLY A 87 -22.33 -7.25 2.37
C GLY A 87 -21.30 -6.12 2.56
N GLU A 88 -20.24 -6.38 3.32
CA GLU A 88 -19.18 -5.42 3.61
C GLU A 88 -18.16 -5.35 2.46
N THR A 89 -17.61 -4.16 2.23
CA THR A 89 -16.49 -3.95 1.30
C THR A 89 -15.17 -4.08 2.05
N ALA A 90 -14.20 -4.78 1.46
CA ALA A 90 -12.85 -4.85 2.03
C ALA A 90 -12.06 -3.58 1.72
N ASP A 91 -11.83 -2.74 2.74
CA ASP A 91 -10.71 -1.80 2.73
C ASP A 91 -9.42 -2.50 3.24
N PRO A 92 -8.23 -1.96 2.94
CA PRO A 92 -6.97 -2.60 3.33
C PRO A 92 -6.78 -2.80 4.84
N GLU A 93 -7.28 -1.90 5.69
CA GLU A 93 -7.11 -2.04 7.14
C GLU A 93 -8.02 -3.13 7.69
N SER A 94 -9.30 -3.13 7.29
CA SER A 94 -10.25 -4.16 7.69
C SER A 94 -9.84 -5.54 7.18
N LEU A 95 -9.34 -5.62 5.94
CA LEU A 95 -8.83 -6.87 5.40
C LEU A 95 -7.56 -7.35 6.13
N ALA A 96 -6.66 -6.45 6.52
CA ALA A 96 -5.48 -6.82 7.29
C ALA A 96 -5.84 -7.45 8.65
N VAL A 97 -6.83 -6.86 9.35
CA VAL A 97 -7.35 -7.44 10.60
C VAL A 97 -7.94 -8.82 10.35
N LEU A 98 -8.71 -8.99 9.28
CA LEU A 98 -9.34 -10.26 8.94
C LEU A 98 -8.31 -11.35 8.60
N LEU A 99 -7.30 -11.02 7.80
CA LEU A 99 -6.29 -11.97 7.32
C LEU A 99 -5.21 -12.27 8.34
N PHE A 100 -4.80 -11.27 9.12
CA PHE A 100 -3.58 -11.33 9.91
C PHE A 100 -3.78 -11.03 11.40
N SER A 101 -5.03 -10.73 11.82
CA SER A 101 -5.39 -10.38 13.20
C SER A 101 -4.68 -9.14 13.76
N ASP A 102 -4.10 -8.31 12.89
CA ASP A 102 -3.42 -7.06 13.23
C ASP A 102 -3.44 -6.11 12.02
N ARG A 103 -3.10 -4.84 12.25
CA ARG A 103 -3.15 -3.73 11.30
C ARG A 103 -1.83 -2.98 11.25
N SER A 104 -0.72 -3.70 11.39
CA SER A 104 0.60 -3.12 11.20
C SER A 104 0.75 -2.57 9.77
N ALA A 105 1.64 -1.60 9.59
CA ALA A 105 1.87 -0.97 8.29
C ALA A 105 2.17 -2.00 7.17
N ALA A 106 2.95 -3.05 7.48
CA ALA A 106 3.27 -4.12 6.54
C ALA A 106 2.03 -4.96 6.17
N GLN A 107 1.19 -5.29 7.15
CA GLN A 107 -0.04 -6.07 6.94
C GLN A 107 -1.10 -5.29 6.16
N CYS A 108 -1.33 -4.02 6.49
CA CYS A 108 -2.24 -3.15 5.75
C CYS A 108 -1.77 -2.97 4.30
N TYR A 109 -0.46 -2.79 4.09
CA TYR A 109 0.09 -2.70 2.74
C TYR A 109 0.02 -4.03 1.97
N ALA A 110 0.23 -5.18 2.63
CA ALA A 110 0.05 -6.49 2.01
C ALA A 110 -1.42 -6.72 1.60
N ALA A 111 -2.37 -6.42 2.48
CA ALA A 111 -3.80 -6.47 2.19
C ALA A 111 -4.18 -5.55 1.02
N TYR A 112 -3.65 -4.32 1.00
CA TYR A 112 -3.79 -3.42 -0.15
C TYR A 112 -3.23 -4.06 -1.44
N CYS A 113 -2.04 -4.65 -1.39
CA CYS A 113 -1.43 -5.30 -2.54
C CYS A 113 -2.30 -6.42 -3.08
N LEU A 114 -2.81 -7.29 -2.21
CA LEU A 114 -3.71 -8.37 -2.55
C LEU A 114 -4.97 -7.85 -3.24
N LEU A 115 -5.67 -6.88 -2.65
CA LEU A 115 -6.85 -6.23 -3.24
C LEU A 115 -6.55 -5.55 -4.58
N SER A 116 -5.39 -4.89 -4.71
CA SER A 116 -5.00 -4.18 -5.94
C SER A 116 -4.75 -5.13 -7.12
N THR A 117 -4.42 -6.39 -6.83
CA THR A 117 -4.17 -7.44 -7.83
C THR A 117 -5.34 -8.40 -7.99
N ASP A 118 -6.32 -8.37 -7.08
CA ASP A 118 -7.48 -9.23 -7.11
C ASP A 118 -8.35 -8.92 -8.33
N LYS A 119 -8.82 -10.00 -8.96
CA LYS A 119 -9.71 -9.94 -10.13
C LYS A 119 -10.94 -10.82 -9.93
N LEU A 120 -11.02 -11.56 -8.82
CA LEU A 120 -11.97 -12.65 -8.64
C LEU A 120 -12.96 -12.35 -7.52
N TYR A 121 -12.48 -11.96 -6.34
CA TYR A 121 -13.26 -11.95 -5.11
C TYR A 121 -13.85 -10.57 -4.79
N PHE A 122 -12.98 -9.58 -4.65
CA PHE A 122 -13.27 -8.19 -4.33
C PHE A 122 -13.20 -7.32 -5.58
N LYS A 123 -13.90 -7.72 -6.64
CA LYS A 123 -14.06 -6.88 -7.84
C LYS A 123 -14.59 -5.52 -7.40
N GLN A 124 -13.72 -4.51 -7.40
CA GLN A 124 -14.15 -3.12 -7.29
C GLN A 124 -15.20 -2.95 -8.39
N LYS A 125 -16.44 -2.63 -8.00
CA LYS A 125 -17.45 -2.20 -8.97
C LYS A 125 -16.80 -1.04 -9.71
N GLY A 126 -16.43 -1.28 -10.97
CA GLY A 126 -15.92 -0.24 -11.82
C GLY A 126 -16.93 0.90 -11.84
N ASP A 127 -16.46 2.09 -11.51
CA ASP A 127 -17.06 3.33 -11.99
C ASP A 127 -16.54 3.57 -13.41
#